data_AF-A0A6G2PZB4-F1
#
_entry.id   AF-A0A6G2PZB4-F1
#
_cell.length_a   1.000
_cell.length_b   1.000
_cell.length_c   1.000
_cell.angle_alpha   90.00
_cell.angle_beta   90.00
_cell.angle_gamma   90.00
#
_symmetry.space_group_name_H-M   'P 1'
#
loop_
_entity.id
_entity.type
_entity.pdbx_description
1 polymer ?
#
loop_
_entity_poly.entity_id
_entity_poly.type
_entity_poly.pdbx_seq_one_letter_code
_entity_poly.pdbx_strand_id
1 'polypeptide(L)'
;GTLDALLPGIKQIADPDQRDKAYQGEAELTYDTDRKVGCRWKVPSADATDRLSVDLERVVSYDNTVSDDDQARQLFEQKETAADLPVPSGTPSANTQSDSADASPSGSPSGSPSPTGSPSGSPSAPTASNSPSGAMAPELQPRTLSGLGDEAYLDDKLGSSGGAAAQRTVTVVFRTSNVVVTIQYEEQPMAAGAAPDSKEMQDRAQNLAAKLDDALGS
;
A
#
# COMPACT_ATOMS: atom_id res chain seq x y z
N GLY A 1 8.48 -1.28 18.74
CA GLY A 1 7.05 -1.36 18.35
C GLY A 1 6.88 -1.06 16.88
N THR A 2 5.65 -0.95 16.37
CA THR A 2 5.40 -0.53 14.97
C THR A 2 5.44 0.99 14.82
N LEU A 3 4.89 1.74 15.79
CA LEU A 3 4.99 3.21 15.83
C LEU A 3 6.45 3.70 15.85
N ASP A 4 7.32 2.93 16.48
CA ASP A 4 8.77 3.12 16.50
C ASP A 4 9.47 3.16 15.13
N ALA A 5 8.90 2.47 14.14
CA ALA A 5 9.40 2.46 12.78
C ALA A 5 8.78 3.58 11.94
N LEU A 6 7.55 3.97 12.24
CA LEU A 6 6.82 5.04 11.56
C LEU A 6 7.17 6.44 12.09
N LEU A 7 7.58 6.54 13.36
CA LEU A 7 7.79 7.81 14.08
C LEU A 7 9.15 7.79 14.77
N PRO A 8 10.27 7.65 14.03
CA PRO A 8 11.61 7.50 14.59
C PRO A 8 12.02 8.65 15.53
N GLY A 9 11.51 9.86 15.32
CA GLY A 9 11.79 11.01 16.21
C GLY A 9 11.27 10.84 17.64
N ILE A 10 10.23 10.04 17.90
CA ILE A 10 9.73 9.81 19.26
C ILE A 10 10.80 9.07 20.11
N LYS A 11 11.51 8.10 19.51
CA LYS A 11 12.59 7.38 20.21
C LYS A 11 13.73 8.26 20.67
N GLN A 12 13.91 9.41 20.01
CA GLN A 12 14.99 10.35 20.31
C GLN A 12 14.67 11.23 21.53
N ILE A 13 13.42 11.21 22.02
CA ILE A 13 13.02 11.90 23.24
C ILE A 13 13.64 11.18 24.44
N ALA A 14 14.55 11.86 25.13
CA ALA A 14 15.31 11.30 26.25
C ALA A 14 14.41 11.06 27.48
N ASP A 15 13.53 12.01 27.78
CA ASP A 15 12.60 11.92 28.91
C ASP A 15 11.52 10.85 28.66
N PRO A 16 11.39 9.84 29.54
CA PRO A 16 10.47 8.73 29.32
C PRO A 16 9.00 9.16 29.35
N ASP A 17 8.62 10.10 30.21
CA ASP A 17 7.24 10.54 30.34
C ASP A 17 6.80 11.35 29.10
N GLN A 18 7.68 12.21 28.59
CA GLN A 18 7.45 12.93 27.32
C GLN A 18 7.38 11.97 26.13
N ARG A 19 8.22 10.93 26.13
CA ARG A 19 8.21 9.92 25.07
C ARG A 19 6.93 9.10 25.08
N ASP A 20 6.47 8.65 26.24
CA ASP A 20 5.22 7.93 26.40
C ASP A 20 4.03 8.79 26.00
N LYS A 21 4.03 10.08 26.38
CA LYS A 21 3.03 11.04 25.92
C LYS A 21 3.04 11.24 24.40
N ALA A 22 4.22 11.28 23.77
CA ALA A 22 4.33 11.40 22.32
C ALA A 22 3.75 10.17 21.60
N TYR A 23 3.89 8.95 22.14
CA TYR A 23 3.27 7.76 21.56
C TYR A 23 1.73 7.76 21.64
N GLN A 24 1.12 8.47 22.58
CA GLN A 24 -0.35 8.58 22.65
C GLN A 24 -0.94 9.29 21.44
N GLY A 25 -0.17 10.16 20.80
CA GLY A 25 -0.63 10.99 19.69
C GLY A 25 -1.64 12.05 20.12
N GLU A 26 -2.17 12.75 19.14
CA GLU A 26 -3.23 13.73 19.33
C GLU A 26 -4.53 13.17 18.76
N ALA A 27 -5.65 13.31 19.48
CA ALA A 27 -6.94 12.89 18.96
C ALA A 27 -7.30 13.67 17.68
N GLU A 28 -7.79 12.96 16.66
CA GLU A 28 -8.39 13.55 15.48
C GLU A 28 -9.67 14.27 15.90
N LEU A 29 -9.78 15.57 15.58
CA LEU A 29 -10.93 16.37 15.98
C LEU A 29 -12.05 16.12 14.97
N THR A 30 -12.99 15.26 15.32
CA THR A 30 -14.16 14.94 14.51
C THR A 30 -15.42 15.53 15.13
N TYR A 31 -16.34 16.01 14.30
CA TYR A 31 -17.67 16.46 14.73
C TYR A 31 -18.62 15.27 14.96
N ASP A 32 -18.23 14.07 14.51
CA ASP A 32 -18.97 12.82 14.63
C ASP A 32 -18.17 11.83 15.48
N THR A 33 -17.97 12.16 16.76
CA THR A 33 -17.18 11.33 17.70
C THR A 33 -17.86 10.01 18.06
N ASP A 34 -19.17 9.90 17.85
CA ASP A 34 -19.91 8.64 18.08
C ASP A 34 -19.61 7.59 17.01
N ARG A 35 -19.11 8.01 15.84
CA ARG A 35 -18.85 7.14 14.68
C ARG A 35 -17.41 7.15 14.22
N LYS A 36 -16.65 8.19 14.52
CA LYS A 36 -15.23 8.32 14.15
C LYS A 36 -14.36 8.48 15.37
N VAL A 37 -13.29 7.70 15.41
CA VAL A 37 -12.18 7.91 16.33
C VAL A 37 -10.89 7.90 15.53
N GLY A 38 -9.95 8.75 15.90
CA GLY A 38 -8.66 8.77 15.23
C GLY A 38 -7.58 9.38 16.09
N CYS A 39 -6.34 9.02 15.75
CA CYS A 39 -5.14 9.61 16.34
C CYS A 39 -4.23 10.08 15.22
N ARG A 40 -3.59 11.23 15.45
CA ARG A 40 -2.58 11.79 14.57
C ARG A 40 -1.27 12.02 15.30
N TRP A 41 -0.19 11.92 14.56
CA TRP A 41 1.16 12.24 14.99
C TRP A 41 1.82 13.14 13.95
N LYS A 42 2.64 14.07 14.42
CA LYS A 42 3.60 14.81 13.60
C LYS A 42 4.90 14.90 14.38
N VAL A 43 5.92 14.22 13.88
CA VAL A 43 7.15 13.98 14.63
C VAL A 43 8.34 14.39 13.77
N PRO A 44 9.00 15.52 14.07
CA PRO A 44 10.24 15.88 13.42
C PRO A 44 11.41 15.02 13.95
N SER A 45 12.36 14.74 13.07
CA SER A 45 13.67 14.17 13.37
C SER A 45 14.77 14.94 12.62
N ALA A 46 16.02 14.51 12.77
CA ALA A 46 17.13 15.09 12.01
C ALA A 46 17.00 14.84 10.49
N ASP A 47 16.40 13.73 10.10
CA ASP A 47 16.37 13.26 8.71
C ASP A 47 15.07 13.66 7.98
N ALA A 48 13.94 13.57 8.67
CA ALA A 48 12.61 13.82 8.12
C ALA A 48 11.61 14.30 9.17
N THR A 49 10.50 14.87 8.71
CA THR A 49 9.26 14.97 9.51
C THR A 49 8.33 13.85 9.08
N ASP A 50 8.03 12.96 10.01
CA ASP A 50 7.04 11.90 9.85
C ASP A 50 5.67 12.34 10.34
N ARG A 51 4.62 11.99 9.60
CA ARG A 51 3.23 12.16 10.02
C ARG A 51 2.50 10.85 9.86
N LEU A 52 1.71 10.50 10.87
CA LEU A 52 0.84 9.32 10.85
C LEU A 52 -0.56 9.78 11.24
N SER A 53 -1.58 9.37 10.50
CA SER A 53 -2.96 9.37 10.98
C SER A 53 -3.52 7.96 10.92
N VAL A 54 -4.35 7.63 11.91
CA VAL A 54 -5.14 6.40 11.95
C VAL A 54 -6.56 6.82 12.29
N ASP A 55 -7.48 6.58 11.37
CA ASP A 55 -8.89 6.84 11.51
C ASP A 55 -9.67 5.53 11.47
N LEU A 56 -10.61 5.37 12.40
CA LEU A 56 -11.56 4.27 12.44
C LEU A 56 -12.96 4.86 12.36
N GLU A 57 -13.68 4.49 11.31
CA GLU A 57 -15.06 4.91 11.06
C GLU A 57 -16.00 3.72 11.21
N ARG A 58 -16.79 3.72 12.28
CA ARG A 58 -17.91 2.80 12.43
C ARG A 58 -19.09 3.32 11.63
N VAL A 59 -19.45 2.57 10.60
CA VAL A 59 -20.53 2.90 9.68
C VAL A 59 -21.85 2.36 10.24
N VAL A 60 -22.88 3.20 10.14
CA VAL A 60 -24.25 2.87 10.53
C VAL A 60 -25.14 3.30 9.39
N SER A 61 -25.99 2.39 8.94
CA SER A 61 -27.03 2.68 7.96
C SER A 61 -28.21 3.36 8.65
N TYR A 62 -28.73 4.42 8.03
CA TYR A 62 -30.01 5.03 8.42
C TYR A 62 -31.19 4.52 7.59
N ASP A 63 -30.90 3.70 6.58
CA ASP A 63 -31.90 2.99 5.80
C ASP A 63 -32.08 1.59 6.40
N ASN A 64 -33.29 1.30 6.89
CA ASN A 64 -33.63 0.00 7.50
C ASN A 64 -33.59 -1.19 6.52
N THR A 65 -33.42 -0.93 5.22
CA THR A 65 -33.26 -1.96 4.19
C THR A 65 -31.81 -2.25 3.83
N VAL A 66 -30.87 -1.46 4.34
CA VAL A 66 -29.42 -1.59 4.08
C VAL A 66 -28.72 -1.95 5.38
N SER A 67 -27.91 -3.01 5.37
CA SER A 67 -27.09 -3.39 6.52
C SER A 67 -25.97 -2.36 6.75
N ASP A 68 -25.55 -2.20 8.01
CA ASP A 68 -24.34 -1.42 8.35
C ASP A 68 -23.11 -1.92 7.57
N ASP A 69 -23.03 -3.23 7.34
CA ASP A 69 -21.96 -3.87 6.56
C ASP A 69 -22.00 -3.47 5.07
N ASP A 70 -23.18 -3.51 4.45
CA ASP A 70 -23.36 -3.10 3.05
C ASP A 70 -23.06 -1.60 2.88
N GLN A 71 -23.47 -0.78 3.85
CA GLN A 71 -23.19 0.65 3.86
C GLN A 71 -21.68 0.93 4.01
N ALA A 72 -20.98 0.13 4.81
CA ALA A 72 -19.53 0.22 4.97
C ALA A 72 -18.78 -0.20 3.70
N ARG A 73 -19.23 -1.26 3.03
CA ARG A 73 -18.69 -1.67 1.73
C ARG A 73 -18.83 -0.55 0.70
N GLN A 74 -20.00 0.08 0.59
CA GLN A 74 -20.20 1.22 -0.32
C GLN A 74 -19.26 2.40 -0.02
N LEU A 75 -19.04 2.71 1.27
CA LEU A 75 -18.10 3.75 1.67
C LEU A 75 -16.66 3.38 1.29
N PHE A 76 -16.27 2.11 1.47
CA PHE A 76 -14.96 1.61 1.06
C PHE A 76 -14.78 1.71 -0.47
N GLU A 77 -15.73 1.23 -1.27
CA GLU A 77 -15.70 1.30 -2.74
C GLU A 77 -15.58 2.76 -3.25
N GLN A 78 -16.24 3.71 -2.58
CA GLN A 78 -16.11 5.13 -2.89
C GLN A 78 -14.69 5.64 -2.61
N LYS A 79 -14.09 5.26 -1.48
CA LYS A 79 -12.71 5.62 -1.12
C LYS A 79 -11.70 5.01 -2.11
N GLU A 80 -11.87 3.74 -2.47
CA GLU A 80 -11.05 3.04 -3.45
C GLU A 80 -11.14 3.70 -4.83
N THR A 81 -12.35 4.02 -5.28
CA THR A 81 -12.57 4.75 -6.54
C THR A 81 -11.88 6.12 -6.51
N ALA A 82 -11.97 6.84 -5.39
CA ALA A 82 -11.31 8.13 -5.23
C ALA A 82 -9.78 8.02 -5.16
N ALA A 83 -9.23 6.86 -4.81
CA ALA A 83 -7.80 6.60 -4.83
C ALA A 83 -7.24 6.48 -6.27
N ASP A 84 -8.10 6.18 -7.25
CA ASP A 84 -7.76 6.06 -8.68
C ASP A 84 -6.64 5.03 -8.92
N LEU A 85 -6.82 3.83 -8.37
CA LEU A 85 -5.83 2.77 -8.44
C LEU A 85 -5.64 2.29 -9.90
N PRO A 86 -4.40 2.03 -10.34
CA PRO A 86 -4.15 1.49 -11.66
C PRO A 86 -4.79 0.11 -11.82
N VAL A 87 -5.36 -0.15 -13.01
CA VAL A 87 -5.94 -1.46 -13.31
C VAL A 87 -4.84 -2.54 -13.26
N PRO A 88 -5.07 -3.67 -12.56
CA PRO A 88 -4.09 -4.73 -12.49
C PRO A 88 -3.81 -5.26 -13.90
N SER A 89 -2.55 -5.19 -14.32
CA SER A 89 -2.11 -5.72 -15.62
C SER A 89 -2.01 -7.23 -15.53
N GLY A 90 -3.14 -7.93 -15.57
CA GLY A 90 -3.16 -9.38 -15.36
C GLY A 90 -4.54 -10.01 -15.41
N THR A 91 -5.26 -9.89 -16.52
CA THR A 91 -6.28 -10.88 -16.87
C THR A 91 -5.64 -11.95 -17.74
N PRO A 92 -5.57 -13.22 -17.33
CA PRO A 92 -5.49 -14.30 -18.30
C PRO A 92 -6.83 -14.28 -19.04
N SER A 93 -6.84 -13.89 -20.31
CA SER A 93 -7.99 -14.13 -21.18
C SER A 93 -8.31 -15.62 -21.14
N ALA A 94 -9.38 -15.98 -20.44
CA ALA A 94 -9.96 -17.30 -20.52
C ALA A 94 -10.42 -17.51 -21.96
N ASN A 95 -9.65 -18.29 -22.73
CA ASN A 95 -10.06 -18.81 -24.03
C ASN A 95 -11.35 -19.60 -23.85
N THR A 96 -12.49 -19.00 -24.18
CA THR A 96 -13.73 -19.74 -24.43
C THR A 96 -13.66 -20.35 -25.81
N GLN A 97 -13.35 -21.64 -25.81
CA GLN A 97 -13.49 -22.59 -26.91
C GLN A 97 -14.88 -22.49 -27.56
N SER A 98 -14.92 -22.46 -28.89
CA SER A 98 -16.06 -22.88 -29.71
C SER A 98 -15.53 -23.56 -30.97
N ASP A 99 -15.88 -24.84 -31.09
CA ASP A 99 -15.49 -25.76 -32.14
C ASP A 99 -16.11 -25.42 -33.51
N SER A 100 -15.38 -25.76 -34.58
CA SER A 100 -15.80 -26.63 -35.70
C SER A 100 -15.34 -26.13 -37.08
N ALA A 101 -14.44 -26.89 -37.73
CA ALA A 101 -14.63 -27.46 -39.08
C ALA A 101 -13.27 -27.78 -39.76
N ASP A 102 -12.97 -29.08 -39.78
CA ASP A 102 -12.39 -29.91 -40.84
C ASP A 102 -11.70 -29.26 -42.06
N ALA A 103 -10.40 -29.55 -42.24
CA ALA A 103 -9.82 -30.06 -43.49
C ALA A 103 -8.32 -30.41 -43.30
N SER A 104 -8.01 -31.71 -43.39
CA SER A 104 -6.67 -32.25 -43.73
C SER A 104 -6.54 -32.38 -45.27
N PRO A 105 -5.35 -32.61 -45.90
CA PRO A 105 -4.26 -33.45 -45.38
C PRO A 105 -2.79 -33.09 -45.76
N SER A 106 -1.89 -33.86 -45.11
CA SER A 106 -0.61 -34.41 -45.58
C SER A 106 0.66 -33.55 -45.71
N GLY A 107 1.70 -33.97 -44.95
CA GLY A 107 3.11 -33.70 -45.25
C GLY A 107 4.07 -33.92 -44.06
N SER A 108 4.58 -35.14 -43.88
CA SER A 108 5.85 -35.44 -43.17
C SER A 108 6.92 -35.80 -44.23
N PRO A 109 8.25 -35.89 -43.97
CA PRO A 109 8.92 -36.09 -42.66
C PRO A 109 10.30 -35.38 -42.43
N SER A 110 10.86 -35.63 -41.24
CA SER A 110 12.28 -35.82 -40.87
C SER A 110 13.30 -34.67 -40.83
N GLY A 111 14.01 -34.58 -39.70
CA GLY A 111 15.34 -33.97 -39.58
C GLY A 111 15.82 -33.69 -38.14
N SER A 112 16.33 -34.72 -37.44
CA SER A 112 17.33 -34.58 -36.35
C SER A 112 18.73 -34.61 -37.01
N PRO A 113 19.86 -34.09 -36.46
CA PRO A 113 20.27 -34.12 -35.04
C PRO A 113 21.05 -32.90 -34.48
N SER A 114 21.30 -32.92 -33.17
CA SER A 114 22.28 -32.10 -32.43
C SER A 114 23.73 -32.35 -32.91
N PRO A 115 24.74 -31.52 -32.54
CA PRO A 115 25.42 -31.73 -31.25
C PRO A 115 26.11 -30.50 -30.57
N THR A 116 26.28 -30.64 -29.24
CA THR A 116 27.43 -30.26 -28.37
C THR A 116 28.02 -28.83 -28.33
N GLY A 117 28.16 -28.30 -27.10
CA GLY A 117 29.18 -27.30 -26.76
C GLY A 117 28.94 -26.54 -25.43
N SER A 118 29.36 -27.11 -24.30
CA SER A 118 29.79 -26.35 -23.10
C SER A 118 31.28 -26.02 -23.24
N PRO A 119 31.88 -24.93 -22.69
CA PRO A 119 31.85 -24.68 -21.23
C PRO A 119 31.95 -23.21 -20.72
N SER A 120 31.60 -23.05 -19.45
CA SER A 120 32.17 -22.16 -18.39
C SER A 120 32.55 -20.70 -18.69
N GLY A 121 31.91 -19.77 -17.95
CA GLY A 121 32.36 -18.38 -17.79
C GLY A 121 31.61 -17.67 -16.65
N SER A 122 32.33 -17.41 -15.55
CA SER A 122 32.13 -16.48 -14.41
C SER A 122 30.75 -15.83 -14.13
N PRO A 123 30.33 -15.71 -12.85
CA PRO A 123 29.21 -14.85 -12.47
C PRO A 123 29.66 -13.38 -12.54
N SER A 124 29.23 -12.67 -13.59
CA SER A 124 29.25 -11.20 -13.60
C SER A 124 28.11 -10.70 -12.72
N ALA A 125 28.45 -9.88 -11.73
CA ALA A 125 27.52 -9.12 -10.92
C ALA A 125 26.52 -8.34 -11.79
N PRO A 126 25.25 -8.20 -11.40
CA PRO A 126 24.36 -7.30 -12.11
C PRO A 126 24.83 -5.87 -11.84
N THR A 127 25.37 -5.25 -12.88
CA THR A 127 25.61 -3.82 -12.97
C THR A 127 24.29 -3.09 -12.73
N ALA A 128 24.30 -2.16 -11.78
CA ALA A 128 23.25 -1.17 -11.60
C ALA A 128 23.02 -0.44 -12.93
N SER A 129 21.95 -0.76 -13.62
CA SER A 129 21.48 0.00 -14.78
C SER A 129 20.68 1.18 -14.26
N ASN A 130 21.36 2.31 -14.12
CA ASN A 130 20.73 3.63 -14.11
C ASN A 130 20.00 3.85 -15.44
N SER A 131 18.70 3.52 -15.47
CA SER A 131 17.77 4.01 -16.48
C SER A 131 16.93 5.14 -15.90
N PRO A 132 16.99 6.37 -16.45
CA PRO A 132 16.07 7.43 -16.10
C PRO A 132 14.80 7.27 -16.94
N SER A 133 13.80 6.57 -16.41
CA SER A 133 12.39 6.61 -16.83
C SER A 133 11.55 5.97 -15.73
N GLY A 134 10.86 6.82 -14.96
CA GLY A 134 10.21 6.48 -13.70
C GLY A 134 8.93 5.69 -13.86
N ALA A 135 9.05 4.37 -13.88
CA ALA A 135 7.95 3.47 -13.54
C ALA A 135 8.31 2.78 -12.22
N MET A 136 7.45 2.92 -11.20
CA MET A 136 7.59 2.14 -9.97
C MET A 136 7.49 0.65 -10.31
N ALA A 137 8.27 -0.17 -9.59
CA ALA A 137 8.14 -1.62 -9.67
C ALA A 137 6.65 -2.01 -9.52
N PRO A 138 6.12 -2.94 -10.32
CA PRO A 138 4.69 -3.26 -10.31
C PRO A 138 4.14 -3.59 -8.92
N GLU A 139 4.96 -4.24 -8.10
CA GLU A 139 4.62 -4.59 -6.71
C GLU A 139 4.54 -3.39 -5.75
N LEU A 140 5.06 -2.23 -6.14
CA LEU A 140 4.99 -0.98 -5.37
C LEU A 140 3.91 -0.03 -5.90
N GLN A 141 3.26 -0.35 -7.02
CA GLN A 141 2.17 0.49 -7.50
C GLN A 141 0.99 0.47 -6.52
N PRO A 142 0.20 1.56 -6.46
CA PRO A 142 -1.10 1.56 -5.79
C PRO A 142 -1.92 0.37 -6.27
N ARG A 143 -2.58 -0.33 -5.35
CA ARG A 143 -3.22 -1.64 -5.63
C ARG A 143 -4.18 -2.05 -4.53
N THR A 144 -5.09 -2.96 -4.88
CA THR A 144 -5.84 -3.72 -3.87
C THR A 144 -4.91 -4.64 -3.09
N LEU A 145 -5.23 -4.87 -1.82
CA LEU A 145 -4.51 -5.76 -0.91
C LEU A 145 -5.37 -6.95 -0.55
N SER A 146 -4.73 -8.09 -0.29
CA SER A 146 -5.37 -9.29 0.25
C SER A 146 -4.81 -9.57 1.64
N GLY A 147 -5.61 -10.23 2.49
CA GLY A 147 -5.20 -10.61 3.85
C GLY A 147 -5.22 -9.47 4.87
N LEU A 148 -6.03 -8.43 4.64
CA LEU A 148 -6.34 -7.37 5.59
C LEU A 148 -7.86 -7.13 5.56
N GLY A 149 -8.54 -7.40 6.66
CA GLY A 149 -9.99 -7.29 6.76
C GLY A 149 -10.74 -8.08 5.68
N ASP A 150 -11.95 -7.62 5.37
CA ASP A 150 -12.76 -8.14 4.27
C ASP A 150 -12.27 -7.64 2.91
N GLU A 151 -11.90 -6.36 2.84
CA GLU A 151 -11.46 -5.65 1.63
C GLU A 151 -10.42 -4.60 2.00
N ALA A 152 -9.38 -4.44 1.18
CA ALA A 152 -8.31 -3.49 1.43
C ALA A 152 -7.65 -2.95 0.16
N TYR A 153 -7.07 -1.75 0.25
CA TYR A 153 -6.19 -1.20 -0.77
C TYR A 153 -5.07 -0.35 -0.19
N LEU A 154 -4.04 -0.14 -1.00
CA LEU A 154 -2.92 0.75 -0.74
C LEU A 154 -2.79 1.76 -1.88
N ASP A 155 -2.64 3.02 -1.53
CA ASP A 155 -2.31 4.13 -2.42
C ASP A 155 -0.96 4.73 -1.99
N ASP A 156 -0.07 4.98 -2.95
CA ASP A 156 1.27 5.54 -2.72
C ASP A 156 1.52 6.69 -3.70
N LYS A 157 1.63 7.89 -3.14
CA LYS A 157 1.75 9.14 -3.87
C LYS A 157 3.02 9.87 -3.50
N LEU A 158 3.85 10.13 -4.50
CA LEU A 158 5.00 11.03 -4.39
C LEU A 158 4.56 12.45 -4.76
N GLY A 159 4.69 13.40 -3.84
CA GLY A 159 4.41 14.81 -4.05
C GLY A 159 5.47 15.51 -4.90
N SER A 160 5.06 16.58 -5.59
CA SER A 160 5.95 17.35 -6.48
C SER A 160 7.05 18.09 -5.72
N SER A 161 8.30 17.86 -6.11
CA SER A 161 9.51 18.38 -5.45
C SER A 161 10.03 19.67 -6.07
N GLY A 162 9.17 20.70 -6.25
CA GLY A 162 9.50 21.95 -6.96
C GLY A 162 10.57 22.82 -6.29
N GLY A 163 11.80 22.31 -6.15
CA GLY A 163 12.94 22.90 -5.41
C GLY A 163 13.06 22.42 -3.95
N ALA A 164 12.01 21.87 -3.36
CA ALA A 164 11.98 21.32 -2.00
C ALA A 164 12.13 19.78 -2.00
N ALA A 165 12.35 19.18 -0.83
CA ALA A 165 12.30 17.72 -0.66
C ALA A 165 10.93 17.17 -1.11
N ALA A 166 10.93 16.03 -1.81
CA ALA A 166 9.69 15.38 -2.20
C ALA A 166 9.05 14.74 -0.96
N GLN A 167 7.79 15.05 -0.67
CA GLN A 167 7.04 14.29 0.34
C GLN A 167 6.45 13.03 -0.30
N ARG A 168 6.37 11.93 0.43
CA ARG A 168 5.64 10.74 0.00
C ARG A 168 4.54 10.44 1.00
N THR A 169 3.39 10.01 0.51
CA THR A 169 2.24 9.62 1.32
C THR A 169 1.81 8.23 0.90
N VAL A 170 1.80 7.30 1.86
CA VAL A 170 1.23 5.96 1.72
C VAL A 170 -0.06 5.91 2.53
N THR A 171 -1.16 5.57 1.86
CA THR A 171 -2.47 5.40 2.46
C THR A 171 -2.88 3.94 2.37
N VAL A 172 -3.18 3.30 3.49
CA VAL A 172 -3.78 1.97 3.54
C VAL A 172 -5.19 2.11 4.08
N VAL A 173 -6.16 1.57 3.34
CA VAL A 173 -7.56 1.53 3.78
C VAL A 173 -8.00 0.08 3.77
N PHE A 174 -8.64 -0.35 4.84
CA PHE A 174 -9.27 -1.66 4.90
C PHE A 174 -10.59 -1.59 5.66
N ARG A 175 -11.45 -2.56 5.42
CA ARG A 175 -12.74 -2.70 6.08
C ARG A 175 -12.80 -4.03 6.83
N THR A 176 -13.38 -4.01 8.02
CA THR A 176 -13.76 -5.21 8.76
C THR A 176 -15.21 -5.04 9.22
N SER A 177 -16.12 -5.85 8.67
CA SER A 177 -17.57 -5.69 8.86
C SER A 177 -18.01 -4.23 8.62
N ASN A 178 -18.63 -3.58 9.59
CA ASN A 178 -19.08 -2.21 9.48
C ASN A 178 -18.05 -1.13 9.90
N VAL A 179 -16.77 -1.47 10.02
CA VAL A 179 -15.70 -0.53 10.37
C VAL A 179 -14.76 -0.33 9.18
N VAL A 180 -14.54 0.93 8.79
CA VAL A 180 -13.54 1.31 7.79
C VAL A 180 -12.36 1.97 8.49
N VAL A 181 -11.17 1.41 8.31
CA VAL A 181 -9.92 1.94 8.86
C VAL A 181 -9.16 2.64 7.75
N THR A 182 -8.67 3.85 8.01
CA THR A 182 -7.80 4.62 7.10
C THR A 182 -6.51 4.94 7.83
N ILE A 183 -5.38 4.50 7.29
CA ILE A 183 -4.04 4.79 7.80
C ILE A 183 -3.36 5.64 6.76
N GLN A 184 -2.87 6.82 7.13
CA GLN A 184 -2.07 7.66 6.26
C GLN A 184 -0.69 7.87 6.89
N TYR A 185 0.36 7.39 6.22
CA TYR A 185 1.74 7.62 6.61
C TYR A 185 2.42 8.54 5.60
N GLU A 186 2.95 9.66 6.08
CA GLU A 186 3.66 10.64 5.27
C GLU A 186 5.06 10.87 5.83
N GLU A 187 6.04 10.88 4.93
CA GLU A 187 7.41 11.25 5.25
C GLU A 187 7.81 12.45 4.39
N GLN A 188 8.33 13.48 5.05
CA GLN A 188 8.86 14.68 4.42
C GLN A 188 10.34 14.84 4.79
N PRO A 189 11.27 14.52 3.88
CA PRO A 189 12.71 14.63 4.16
C PRO A 189 13.12 16.08 4.42
N MET A 190 14.15 16.26 5.26
CA MET A 190 14.77 17.57 5.50
C MET A 190 15.77 17.94 4.40
N ALA A 191 16.39 16.93 3.76
CA ALA A 191 17.37 17.12 2.70
C ALA A 191 16.70 17.46 1.36
N ALA A 192 17.08 18.58 0.75
CA ALA A 192 16.59 18.98 -0.56
C ALA A 192 16.95 17.93 -1.63
N GLY A 193 16.00 17.61 -2.50
CA GLY A 193 16.17 16.62 -3.56
C GLY A 193 16.14 15.16 -3.10
N ALA A 194 16.00 14.88 -1.79
CA ALA A 194 15.71 13.54 -1.30
C ALA A 194 14.23 13.18 -1.54
N ALA A 195 13.97 11.89 -1.73
CA ALA A 195 12.64 11.30 -1.85
C ALA A 195 12.54 10.08 -0.92
N PRO A 196 11.45 9.93 -0.14
CA PRO A 196 11.23 8.76 0.69
C PRO A 196 11.15 7.48 -0.13
N ASP A 197 11.67 6.39 0.44
CA ASP A 197 11.62 5.07 -0.18
C ASP A 197 10.19 4.51 -0.13
N SER A 198 9.65 4.20 -1.31
CA SER A 198 8.29 3.69 -1.46
C SER A 198 8.11 2.35 -0.73
N LYS A 199 9.04 1.42 -0.92
CA LYS A 199 8.91 0.06 -0.39
C LYS A 199 8.89 0.08 1.13
N GLU A 200 9.82 0.80 1.72
CA GLU A 200 9.92 0.91 3.17
C GLU A 200 8.67 1.54 3.78
N MET A 201 8.17 2.63 3.20
CA MET A 201 6.94 3.26 3.70
C MET A 201 5.72 2.33 3.56
N GLN A 202 5.58 1.61 2.45
CA GLN A 202 4.49 0.65 2.25
C GLN A 202 4.57 -0.52 3.23
N ASP A 203 5.77 -1.07 3.47
CA ASP A 203 5.97 -2.18 4.40
C ASP A 203 5.62 -1.75 5.84
N ARG A 204 6.02 -0.54 6.25
CA ARG A 204 5.70 0.01 7.57
C ARG A 204 4.19 0.26 7.74
N ALA A 205 3.53 0.84 6.74
CA ALA A 205 2.09 1.11 6.78
C ALA A 205 1.26 -0.18 6.80
N GLN A 206 1.60 -1.17 5.96
CA GLN A 206 0.94 -2.48 5.95
C GLN A 206 1.16 -3.24 7.26
N ASN A 207 2.34 -3.12 7.89
CA ASN A 207 2.57 -3.72 9.21
C ASN A 207 1.65 -3.14 10.30
N LEU A 208 1.41 -1.82 10.27
CA LEU A 208 0.45 -1.20 11.18
C LEU A 208 -0.98 -1.66 10.88
N ALA A 209 -1.35 -1.73 9.59
CA ALA A 209 -2.65 -2.21 9.16
C ALA A 209 -2.94 -3.63 9.66
N ALA A 210 -2.00 -4.56 9.47
CA ALA A 210 -2.14 -5.94 9.95
C ALA A 210 -2.38 -6.02 11.46
N LYS A 211 -1.67 -5.20 12.25
CA LYS A 211 -1.87 -5.16 13.72
C LYS A 211 -3.21 -4.58 14.14
N LEU A 212 -3.71 -3.60 13.39
CA LEU A 212 -5.03 -3.03 13.66
C LEU A 212 -6.12 -4.02 13.26
N ASP A 213 -5.96 -4.73 12.15
CA ASP A 213 -6.87 -5.79 11.72
C ASP A 213 -6.95 -6.92 12.75
N ASP A 214 -5.80 -7.44 13.18
CA ASP A 214 -5.73 -8.46 14.24
C ASP A 214 -6.43 -8.02 15.53
N ALA A 215 -6.28 -6.74 15.92
CA ALA A 215 -6.86 -6.19 17.14
C ALA A 215 -8.37 -5.90 17.03
N LEU A 216 -8.88 -5.68 15.82
CA LEU A 216 -10.31 -5.46 15.55
C LEU A 216 -11.06 -6.78 15.33
N GLY A 217 -10.37 -7.80 14.80
CA GLY A 217 -10.92 -9.14 14.58
C GLY A 217 -10.88 -10.08 15.80
N SER A 218 -10.14 -9.70 16.86
CA SER A 218 -10.06 -10.44 18.13
C SER A 218 -11.16 -10.09 19.11
#